data_AF-E5RK50-F1
#
_entry.id   AF-E5RK50-F1
#
_cell.length_a   1.000
_cell.length_b   1.000
_cell.length_c   1.000
_cell.angle_alpha   90.00
_cell.angle_beta   90.00
_cell.angle_gamma   90.00
#
_symmetry.space_group_name_H-M   'P 1'
#
loop_
_entity.id
_entity.type
_entity.pdbx_description
1 polymer ?
#
loop_
_entity_poly.entity_id
_entity_poly.type
_entity_poly.pdbx_seq_one_letter_code
_entity_poly.pdbx_strand_id
1 'polypeptide(L)'
;MPVAATNSETAMQQVLDNLGSLPSATGAAELDLIFLRGIMESPIVRSLAKAHERLEETKLEAVRDNNLELVQEILRDLAQLAEQSSTAAELAHILQEPHFQSLLETHDSVASKTYETPPPSPGLDP
;
A
#
# COMPACT_ATOMS: atom_id res chain seq x y z
N MET A 1 -1.48 29.94 -12.65
CA MET A 1 -1.25 29.46 -11.27
C MET A 1 -0.08 28.51 -11.33
N PRO A 2 1.07 28.80 -10.69
CA PRO A 2 2.18 27.85 -10.68
C PRO A 2 1.78 26.64 -9.82
N VAL A 3 1.90 25.45 -10.39
CA VAL A 3 1.82 24.20 -9.63
C VAL A 3 2.99 24.20 -8.65
N ALA A 4 2.71 24.19 -7.35
CA ALA A 4 3.74 24.04 -6.34
C ALA A 4 4.45 22.69 -6.57
N ALA A 5 5.79 22.70 -6.61
CA ALA A 5 6.56 21.48 -6.71
C ALA A 5 6.26 20.59 -5.49
N THR A 6 6.00 19.29 -5.71
CA THR A 6 5.72 18.36 -4.60
C THR A 6 7.03 17.98 -3.90
N ASN A 7 6.98 17.45 -2.67
CA ASN A 7 8.21 17.08 -1.96
C ASN A 7 8.97 15.99 -2.73
N SER A 8 8.26 15.09 -3.42
CA SER A 8 8.87 14.07 -4.29
C SER A 8 9.65 14.66 -5.46
N GLU A 9 9.16 15.72 -6.11
CA GLU A 9 9.90 16.37 -7.20
C GLU A 9 11.21 16.98 -6.69
N THR A 10 11.14 17.63 -5.53
CA THR A 10 12.31 18.24 -4.90
C THR A 10 13.32 17.17 -4.45
N ALA A 11 12.85 16.09 -3.83
CA ALA A 11 13.70 14.98 -3.40
C ALA A 11 14.35 14.26 -4.60
N MET A 12 13.61 14.01 -5.68
CA MET A 12 14.17 13.39 -6.89
C MET A 12 15.18 14.30 -7.58
N GLN A 13 14.95 15.61 -7.61
CA GLN A 13 15.92 16.55 -8.16
C GLN A 13 17.22 16.57 -7.32
N GLN A 14 17.11 16.54 -6.00
CA GLN A 14 18.27 16.43 -5.11
C GLN A 14 19.05 15.13 -5.33
N VAL A 15 18.37 13.99 -5.56
CA VAL A 15 19.04 12.72 -5.90
C VAL A 15 19.80 12.83 -7.22
N LEU A 16 19.21 13.47 -8.24
CA LEU A 16 19.87 13.68 -9.53
C LEU A 16 21.10 14.59 -9.43
N ASP A 17 21.01 15.67 -8.65
CA ASP A 17 22.12 16.59 -8.42
C ASP A 17 23.26 15.90 -7.65
N ASN A 18 22.91 15.03 -6.68
CA ASN A 18 23.87 14.18 -5.99
C ASN A 18 24.54 13.18 -6.94
N LEU A 19 23.77 12.48 -7.78
CA LEU A 19 24.31 11.56 -8.78
C LEU A 19 25.26 12.24 -9.77
N GLY A 20 24.96 13.48 -10.17
CA GLY A 20 25.83 14.27 -11.06
C GLY A 20 27.10 14.82 -10.40
N SER A 21 27.15 14.88 -9.08
CA SER A 21 28.30 15.39 -8.30
C SER A 21 29.17 14.30 -7.68
N LEU A 22 28.75 13.03 -7.75
CA LEU A 22 29.57 11.91 -7.30
C LEU A 22 30.85 11.85 -8.15
N PRO A 23 32.04 11.90 -7.51
CA PRO A 23 33.28 11.73 -8.25
C PRO A 23 33.33 10.32 -8.85
N SER A 24 33.89 10.20 -10.04
CA SER A 24 34.18 8.92 -10.73
C SER A 24 35.11 7.97 -9.94
N ALA A 25 35.59 8.42 -8.77
CA ALA A 25 36.40 7.67 -7.81
C ALA A 25 35.57 6.89 -6.76
N THR A 26 34.24 6.90 -6.82
CA THR A 26 33.35 6.26 -5.82
C THR A 26 33.31 4.73 -5.89
N GLY A 27 34.06 4.09 -6.80
CA GLY A 27 34.12 2.63 -6.93
C GLY A 27 32.84 2.00 -7.48
N ALA A 28 31.77 2.78 -7.69
CA ALA A 28 30.60 2.39 -8.46
C ALA A 28 30.97 2.32 -9.95
N ALA A 29 30.45 1.32 -10.67
CA ALA A 29 30.67 1.25 -12.11
C ALA A 29 29.95 2.44 -12.77
N GLU A 30 30.63 3.12 -13.69
CA GLU A 30 30.07 4.25 -14.45
C GLU A 30 28.72 3.90 -15.10
N LEU A 31 28.59 2.65 -15.55
CA LEU A 31 27.36 2.10 -16.11
C LEU A 31 26.19 2.11 -15.11
N ASP A 32 26.45 1.79 -13.84
CA ASP A 32 25.41 1.76 -12.80
C ASP A 32 24.93 3.17 -12.47
N LEU A 33 25.83 4.17 -12.48
CA LEU A 33 25.49 5.58 -12.27
C LEU A 33 24.65 6.13 -13.43
N ILE A 34 25.02 5.79 -14.67
CA ILE A 34 24.23 6.13 -15.87
C ILE A 34 22.85 5.49 -15.78
N PHE A 35 22.77 4.21 -15.38
CA PHE A 35 21.52 3.49 -15.23
C PHE A 35 20.62 4.10 -14.15
N LEU A 36 21.15 4.35 -12.95
CA LEU A 36 20.41 4.99 -11.85
C LEU A 36 19.89 6.36 -12.26
N ARG A 37 20.73 7.17 -12.90
CA ARG A 37 20.31 8.47 -13.43
C ARG A 37 19.18 8.32 -14.43
N GLY A 38 19.27 7.37 -15.36
CA GLY A 38 18.21 7.07 -16.31
C GLY A 38 16.88 6.67 -15.64
N ILE A 39 16.93 5.87 -14.58
CA ILE A 39 15.73 5.53 -13.79
C ILE A 39 15.14 6.79 -13.12
N MET A 40 15.96 7.62 -12.49
CA MET A 40 15.51 8.84 -11.79
C MET A 40 14.99 9.93 -12.75
N GLU A 41 15.46 9.96 -14.00
CA GLU A 41 14.96 10.86 -15.05
C GLU A 41 13.68 10.33 -15.72
N SER A 42 13.35 9.04 -15.54
CA SER A 42 12.17 8.42 -16.15
C SER A 42 10.87 9.11 -15.74
N PRO A 43 10.04 9.56 -16.71
CA PRO A 43 8.74 10.16 -16.41
C PRO A 43 7.79 9.19 -15.69
N ILE A 44 7.96 7.89 -15.92
CA ILE A 44 7.18 6.84 -15.25
C ILE A 44 7.54 6.81 -13.76
N VAL A 45 8.83 6.72 -13.44
CA VAL A 45 9.32 6.68 -12.05
C VAL A 45 8.93 7.96 -11.31
N ARG A 46 9.06 9.12 -11.96
CA ARG A 46 8.63 10.40 -11.39
C ARG A 46 7.13 10.45 -11.10
N SER A 47 6.31 9.87 -11.99
CA SER A 47 4.87 9.79 -11.80
C SER A 47 4.50 8.83 -10.66
N LEU A 48 5.21 7.70 -10.54
CA LEU A 48 5.04 6.74 -9.45
C LEU A 48 5.42 7.33 -8.10
N ALA A 49 6.53 8.07 -8.01
CA ALA A 49 6.94 8.74 -6.78
C ALA A 49 5.88 9.76 -6.31
N LYS A 50 5.31 10.55 -7.23
CA LYS A 50 4.20 11.46 -6.92
C LYS A 50 2.94 10.73 -6.47
N ALA A 51 2.60 9.61 -7.12
CA ALA A 51 1.45 8.81 -6.72
C ALA A 51 1.64 8.21 -5.32
N HIS A 52 2.86 7.78 -5.00
CA HIS A 52 3.22 7.26 -3.68
C HIS A 52 3.11 8.33 -2.59
N GLU A 53 3.68 9.53 -2.79
CA GLU A 53 3.55 10.64 -1.84
C GLU A 53 2.09 10.97 -1.53
N ARG A 54 1.23 11.04 -2.56
CA ARG A 54 -0.21 11.30 -2.38
C ARG A 54 -0.94 10.20 -1.62
N LEU A 55 -0.44 8.96 -1.63
CA LEU A 55 -1.01 7.85 -0.87
C LEU A 55 -0.47 7.80 0.57
N GLU A 56 0.77 8.26 0.80
CA GLU A 56 1.39 8.31 2.12
C GLU A 56 0.89 9.46 3.01
N GLU A 57 0.33 10.54 2.45
CA GLU A 57 -0.21 11.69 3.21
C GLU A 57 -1.30 11.31 4.24
N THR A 58 -1.97 10.17 4.04
CA THR A 58 -3.01 9.65 4.94
C THR A 58 -2.53 8.37 5.62
N LYS A 59 -1.54 8.48 6.49
CA LYS A 59 -1.07 7.34 7.30
C LYS A 59 -2.10 6.98 8.37
N LEU A 60 -3.09 6.16 8.00
CA LEU A 60 -3.97 5.48 8.94
C LEU A 60 -3.26 4.24 9.47
N GLU A 61 -3.21 4.09 10.79
CA GLU A 61 -2.66 2.90 11.43
C GLU A 61 -3.79 1.95 11.80
N ALA A 62 -3.69 0.70 11.34
CA ALA A 62 -4.66 -0.32 11.69
C ALA A 62 -4.58 -0.62 13.20
N VAL A 63 -5.75 -0.69 13.85
CA VAL A 63 -5.83 -1.00 15.29
C VAL A 63 -5.46 -2.46 15.57
N ARG A 64 -5.70 -3.35 14.60
CA ARG A 64 -5.39 -4.79 14.61
C ARG A 64 -5.50 -5.36 13.20
N ASP A 65 -5.00 -6.57 13.01
CA ASP A 65 -4.90 -7.29 11.73
C ASP A 65 -5.56 -8.68 11.73
N ASN A 66 -6.32 -9.02 12.77
CA ASN A 66 -7.02 -10.31 12.91
C ASN A 66 -8.53 -10.14 13.18
N ASN A 67 -9.17 -9.19 12.48
CA ASN A 67 -10.59 -8.90 12.67
C ASN A 67 -11.50 -10.04 12.21
N LEU A 68 -11.08 -10.85 11.24
CA LEU A 68 -11.85 -12.02 10.81
C LEU A 68 -12.01 -13.04 11.94
N GLU A 69 -10.92 -13.33 12.67
CA GLU A 69 -10.94 -14.21 13.84
C GLU A 69 -11.83 -13.62 14.94
N LEU A 70 -11.68 -12.32 15.22
CA LEU A 70 -12.52 -11.61 16.19
C LEU A 70 -14.00 -11.73 15.86
N VAL A 71 -14.40 -11.57 14.59
CA VAL A 71 -15.80 -11.69 14.19
C VAL A 71 -16.31 -13.11 14.37
N GLN A 72 -15.50 -14.14 14.12
CA GLN A 72 -15.90 -15.52 14.40
C GLN A 72 -16.15 -15.74 15.90
N GLU A 73 -15.34 -15.15 16.78
CA GLU A 73 -15.57 -15.19 18.23
C GLU A 73 -16.86 -14.46 18.62
N ILE A 74 -17.08 -13.25 18.08
CA ILE A 74 -18.30 -12.46 18.33
C ILE A 74 -19.54 -13.22 17.86
N LEU A 75 -19.51 -13.86 16.69
CA LEU A 75 -20.64 -14.62 16.16
C LEU A 75 -20.99 -15.81 17.04
N ARG A 76 -19.99 -16.49 17.61
CA ARG A 76 -20.20 -17.59 18.58
C ARG A 76 -20.91 -17.09 19.84
N ASP A 77 -20.52 -15.91 20.33
CA ASP A 77 -21.12 -15.32 21.52
C ASP A 77 -22.53 -14.80 21.24
N LEU A 78 -22.74 -14.18 20.06
CA LEU A 78 -24.04 -13.70 19.61
C LEU A 78 -25.05 -14.82 19.36
N ALA A 79 -24.61 -16.01 18.98
CA ALA A 79 -25.52 -17.14 18.74
C ALA A 79 -26.41 -17.46 19.96
N GLN A 80 -25.89 -17.28 21.17
CA GLN A 80 -26.65 -17.49 22.41
C GLN A 80 -27.66 -16.37 22.69
N LEU A 81 -27.38 -15.16 22.18
CA LEU A 81 -28.17 -13.94 22.40
C LEU A 81 -29.23 -13.71 21.31
N ALA A 82 -29.00 -14.23 20.10
CA ALA A 82 -29.85 -14.03 18.93
C ALA A 82 -31.28 -14.56 19.12
N GLU A 83 -31.44 -15.61 19.93
CA GLU A 83 -32.76 -16.18 20.27
C GLU A 83 -33.63 -15.24 21.10
N GLN A 84 -33.02 -14.31 21.83
CA GLN A 84 -33.70 -13.42 22.79
C GLN A 84 -33.68 -11.95 22.38
N SER A 85 -32.88 -11.61 21.37
CA SER A 85 -32.64 -10.22 20.94
C SER A 85 -32.60 -10.14 19.42
N SER A 86 -33.60 -9.46 18.85
CA SER A 86 -33.64 -9.15 17.42
C SER A 86 -32.44 -8.33 16.97
N THR A 87 -31.91 -7.46 17.83
CA THR A 87 -30.71 -6.66 17.56
C THR A 87 -29.45 -7.54 17.50
N ALA A 88 -29.35 -8.56 18.36
CA ALA A 88 -28.24 -9.51 18.30
C ALA A 88 -28.31 -10.36 17.03
N ALA A 89 -29.52 -10.78 16.63
CA ALA A 89 -29.73 -11.50 15.38
C ALA A 89 -29.40 -10.63 14.15
N GLU A 90 -29.79 -9.36 14.15
CA GLU A 90 -29.47 -8.41 13.09
C GLU A 90 -27.95 -8.16 12.98
N LEU A 91 -27.27 -7.95 14.10
CA LEU A 91 -25.82 -7.81 14.11
C LEU A 91 -25.13 -9.06 13.58
N ALA A 92 -25.55 -10.25 14.03
CA ALA A 92 -24.99 -11.51 13.54
C ALA A 92 -25.21 -11.68 12.03
N HIS A 93 -26.35 -11.21 11.51
CA HIS A 93 -26.63 -11.23 10.09
C HIS A 93 -25.68 -10.32 9.29
N ILE A 94 -25.55 -9.05 9.71
CA ILE A 94 -24.65 -8.08 9.07
C ILE A 94 -23.20 -8.57 9.08
N LEU A 95 -22.73 -9.10 10.21
CA LEU A 95 -21.38 -9.63 10.34
C LEU A 95 -21.11 -10.82 9.41
N GLN A 96 -22.14 -11.58 9.02
CA GLN A 96 -22.03 -12.71 8.09
C GLN A 96 -22.21 -12.32 6.62
N GLU A 97 -22.62 -11.09 6.32
CA GLU A 97 -22.82 -10.67 4.93
C GLU A 97 -21.50 -10.74 4.15
N PRO A 98 -21.52 -11.20 2.88
CA PRO A 98 -20.32 -11.40 2.08
C PRO A 98 -19.51 -10.11 1.93
N HIS A 99 -20.19 -8.96 1.79
CA HIS A 99 -19.53 -7.67 1.64
C HIS A 99 -18.80 -7.24 2.92
N PHE A 100 -19.36 -7.57 4.08
CA PHE A 100 -18.73 -7.26 5.37
C PHE A 100 -17.52 -8.16 5.61
N GLN A 101 -17.64 -9.45 5.29
CA GLN A 101 -16.54 -10.41 5.35
C GLN A 101 -15.39 -10.02 4.42
N SER A 102 -15.68 -9.67 3.15
CA SER A 102 -14.65 -9.18 2.21
C SER A 102 -13.99 -7.88 2.66
N LEU A 103 -14.74 -6.98 3.31
CA LEU A 103 -14.18 -5.76 3.88
C LEU A 103 -13.17 -6.07 4.99
N LEU A 104 -13.49 -7.00 5.90
CA LEU A 104 -12.59 -7.40 6.98
C LEU A 104 -11.36 -8.14 6.48
N GLU A 105 -11.54 -9.06 5.52
CA GLU A 105 -10.42 -9.75 4.87
C GLU A 105 -9.45 -8.77 4.21
N THR A 106 -9.99 -7.79 3.47
CA THR A 106 -9.19 -6.73 2.85
C THR A 106 -8.49 -5.88 3.90
N HIS A 107 -9.19 -5.54 4.99
CA HIS A 107 -8.61 -4.79 6.10
C HIS A 107 -7.43 -5.54 6.73
N ASP A 108 -7.59 -6.82 7.07
CA ASP A 108 -6.57 -7.66 7.70
C ASP A 108 -5.35 -7.85 6.76
N SER A 109 -5.58 -8.02 5.46
CA SER A 109 -4.52 -8.06 4.44
C SER A 109 -3.69 -6.77 4.40
N VAL A 110 -4.34 -5.60 4.40
CA VAL A 110 -3.65 -4.30 4.40
C VAL A 110 -2.95 -4.05 5.74
N ALA A 111 -3.59 -4.41 6.86
CA ALA A 111 -3.08 -4.21 8.21
C ALA A 111 -1.82 -5.06 8.50
N SER A 112 -1.81 -6.31 8.03
CA SER A 112 -0.66 -7.23 8.13
C SER A 112 0.50 -6.87 7.20
N LYS A 113 0.30 -5.90 6.29
CA LYS A 113 1.26 -5.51 5.23
C LYS A 113 1.66 -6.69 4.33
N THR A 114 0.78 -7.69 4.23
CA THR A 114 0.94 -8.83 3.34
C THR A 114 0.46 -8.41 1.95
N TYR A 115 1.15 -7.46 1.34
CA TYR A 115 0.87 -7.05 -0.03
C TYR A 115 1.26 -8.22 -0.94
N GLU A 116 0.27 -8.93 -1.48
CA GLU A 116 0.54 -9.92 -2.52
C GLU A 116 1.33 -9.25 -3.64
N THR A 117 2.43 -9.88 -4.05
CA THR A 117 3.15 -9.45 -5.24
C THR A 117 2.18 -9.51 -6.41
N PRO A 118 2.05 -8.42 -7.21
CA PRO A 118 1.19 -8.46 -8.39
C PRO A 118 1.58 -9.67 -9.25
N PRO A 119 0.61 -10.34 -9.90
CA PRO A 119 0.91 -11.46 -10.78
C PRO A 119 1.99 -11.03 -11.80
N PRO A 120 2.93 -11.93 -12.15
CA PRO A 120 3.98 -11.60 -13.10
C PRO A 120 3.34 -11.07 -14.38
N SER A 121 3.92 -9.99 -14.92
CA SER A 121 3.44 -9.42 -16.18
C SER A 121 3.38 -10.53 -17.23
N PRO A 122 2.26 -10.69 -17.98
CA PRO A 122 2.15 -11.72 -18.99
C PRO A 122 3.33 -11.58 -19.96
N GLY A 123 4.04 -12.70 -20.15
CA GLY A 123 5.35 -12.74 -20.78
C GLY A 123 5.37 -12.01 -22.12
N LEU A 124 6.40 -11.19 -22.32
CA LEU A 124 6.96 -10.98 -23.64
C LEU A 124 7.54 -12.33 -24.06
N ASP A 125 6.74 -13.17 -24.71
CA ASP A 125 7.26 -14.31 -25.43
C ASP A 125 8.26 -13.80 -26.50
N PRO A 126 9.39 -14.50 -26.70
CA PRO A 126 10.47 -14.09 -27.61
C PRO A 126 10.06 -14.03 -29.08
#